data_AF-A0A3G8XL38-F1
#
_entry.id   AF-A0A3G8XL38-F1
#
_cell.length_a   1.000
_cell.length_b   1.000
_cell.length_c   1.000
_cell.angle_alpha   90.00
_cell.angle_beta   90.00
_cell.angle_gamma   90.00
#
_symmetry.space_group_name_H-M   'P 1'
#
loop_
_entity.id
_entity.type
_entity.pdbx_description
1 polymer ?
#
loop_
_entity_poly.entity_id
_entity_poly.type
_entity_poly.pdbx_seq_one_letter_code
_entity_poly.pdbx_strand_id
1 'polypeptide(L)'
;MKINLLFSAFLLTFCFTLFSAQENYKTLVYKGNQQFDKQNYESSSSKYMEAIKLNDKDFMAHYNLGNSLYKRKMYEEAQAEFEKAEKLASTIPDKGAALYNLGNTYMQKEDSKKAAELYKQALKQDPYNESIRKNYEIAMLKEKEKEQQNNQKNKDGGGGGDGKNQDQNQGDEKGDQAKNEAGRGQQNKGEGEGEDPNENKNANSDKMPKDLEDAILNRVGNKERETAKRILNKNSYSMPESNEKDW
;
A
#
# COMPACT_ATOMS: atom_id res chain seq x y z
N MET A 1 -48.54 -48.24 33.24
CA MET A 1 -47.48 -47.49 33.96
C MET A 1 -46.06 -47.72 33.41
N LYS A 2 -45.54 -48.95 33.28
CA LYS A 2 -44.12 -49.18 32.92
C LYS A 2 -43.66 -48.58 31.57
N ILE A 3 -44.54 -48.53 30.56
CA ILE A 3 -44.23 -47.97 29.23
C ILE A 3 -43.98 -46.45 29.28
N ASN A 4 -44.83 -45.70 30.00
CA ASN A 4 -44.66 -44.24 30.14
C ASN A 4 -43.38 -43.87 30.89
N LEU A 5 -42.92 -44.72 31.82
CA LEU A 5 -41.65 -44.54 32.53
C LEU A 5 -40.45 -44.68 31.58
N LEU A 6 -40.47 -45.68 30.68
CA LEU A 6 -39.41 -45.90 29.68
C LEU A 6 -39.36 -44.75 28.65
N PHE A 7 -40.50 -44.27 28.19
CA PHE A 7 -40.55 -43.12 27.27
C PHE A 7 -40.04 -41.83 27.93
N SER A 8 -40.37 -41.60 29.20
CA SER A 8 -39.88 -40.45 29.97
C SER A 8 -38.37 -40.53 30.22
N ALA A 9 -37.83 -41.71 30.52
CA ALA A 9 -36.40 -41.92 30.67
C ALA A 9 -35.64 -41.66 29.35
N PHE A 10 -36.18 -42.14 28.21
CA PHE A 10 -35.58 -41.92 26.89
C PHE A 10 -35.56 -40.42 26.51
N LEU A 11 -36.64 -39.68 26.78
CA LEU A 11 -36.72 -38.24 26.56
C LEU A 11 -35.71 -37.46 27.41
N LEU A 12 -35.53 -37.86 28.69
CA LEU A 12 -34.55 -37.26 29.59
C LEU A 12 -33.10 -37.53 29.14
N THR A 13 -32.79 -38.74 28.65
CA THR A 13 -31.45 -39.02 28.09
C THR A 13 -31.18 -38.29 26.78
N PHE A 14 -32.20 -38.12 25.92
CA PHE A 14 -32.06 -37.42 24.64
C PHE A 14 -31.85 -35.91 24.81
N CYS A 15 -32.46 -35.29 25.84
CA CYS A 15 -32.18 -33.90 26.19
C CYS A 15 -30.77 -33.68 26.76
N PHE A 16 -30.15 -34.69 27.39
CA PHE A 16 -28.82 -34.54 27.99
C PHE A 16 -27.67 -34.55 26.96
N THR A 17 -27.88 -35.14 25.78
CA THR A 17 -26.84 -35.29 24.74
C THR A 17 -26.68 -34.08 23.81
N LEU A 18 -27.51 -33.03 23.94
CA LEU A 18 -27.43 -31.83 23.10
C LEU A 18 -26.66 -30.66 23.73
N PHE A 19 -26.17 -30.80 24.96
CA PHE A 19 -25.29 -29.81 25.58
C PHE A 19 -23.82 -30.02 25.20
N SER A 20 -23.53 -30.06 23.90
CA SER A 20 -22.17 -29.87 23.41
C SER A 20 -21.67 -28.52 23.92
N ALA A 21 -20.54 -28.49 24.61
CA ALA A 21 -19.98 -27.26 25.18
C ALA A 21 -19.62 -26.28 24.06
N GLN A 22 -20.54 -25.36 23.77
CA GLN A 22 -20.35 -24.35 22.73
C GLN A 22 -19.17 -23.46 23.12
N GLU A 23 -18.11 -23.49 22.32
CA GLU A 23 -16.91 -22.70 22.60
C GLU A 23 -17.26 -21.21 22.61
N ASN A 24 -16.77 -20.48 23.61
CA ASN A 24 -16.99 -19.05 23.66
C ASN A 24 -16.14 -18.33 22.59
N TYR A 25 -16.59 -17.14 22.19
CA TYR A 25 -15.95 -16.28 21.20
C TYR A 25 -14.43 -16.14 21.40
N LYS A 26 -13.97 -15.87 22.63
CA LYS A 26 -12.53 -15.67 22.93
C LYS A 26 -11.71 -16.93 22.70
N THR A 27 -12.24 -18.10 23.06
CA THR A 27 -11.59 -19.40 22.81
C THR A 27 -11.46 -19.69 21.31
N LEU A 28 -12.48 -19.37 20.52
CA LEU A 28 -12.45 -19.55 19.07
C LEU A 28 -11.41 -18.65 18.39
N VAL A 29 -11.36 -17.36 18.75
CA VAL A 29 -10.33 -16.43 18.26
C VAL A 29 -8.92 -16.89 18.65
N TYR A 30 -8.72 -17.29 19.92
CA TYR A 30 -7.43 -17.81 20.38
C TYR A 30 -6.99 -19.05 19.59
N LYS A 31 -7.90 -19.99 19.33
CA LYS A 31 -7.62 -21.17 18.48
C LYS A 31 -7.36 -20.79 17.03
N GLY A 32 -8.07 -19.79 16.49
CA GLY A 32 -7.81 -19.22 15.17
C GLY A 32 -6.38 -18.69 15.06
N ASN A 33 -5.94 -17.87 16.04
CA ASN A 33 -4.59 -17.33 16.11
C ASN A 33 -3.56 -18.48 16.16
N GLN A 34 -3.75 -19.46 17.04
CA GLN A 34 -2.87 -20.62 17.18
C GLN A 34 -2.75 -21.47 15.91
N GLN A 35 -3.78 -21.53 15.06
CA GLN A 35 -3.70 -22.19 13.75
C GLN A 35 -3.02 -21.29 12.71
N PHE A 36 -3.22 -19.97 12.78
CA PHE A 36 -2.55 -18.98 11.92
C PHE A 36 -1.03 -19.00 12.12
N ASP A 37 -0.57 -19.02 13.39
CA ASP A 37 0.85 -19.07 13.76
C ASP A 37 1.51 -20.36 13.25
N LYS A 38 0.75 -21.47 13.23
CA LYS A 38 1.14 -22.77 12.65
C LYS A 38 1.01 -22.82 11.12
N GLN A 39 0.67 -21.70 10.48
CA GLN A 39 0.41 -21.56 9.04
C GLN A 39 -0.72 -22.46 8.50
N ASN A 40 -1.57 -23.00 9.39
CA ASN A 40 -2.77 -23.76 9.05
C ASN A 40 -3.93 -22.79 8.79
N TYR A 41 -3.80 -22.01 7.72
CA TYR A 41 -4.73 -20.93 7.38
C TYR A 41 -6.16 -21.41 7.12
N GLU A 42 -6.34 -22.66 6.67
CA GLU A 42 -7.65 -23.31 6.52
C GLU A 42 -8.36 -23.42 7.87
N SER A 43 -7.74 -24.12 8.84
CA SER A 43 -8.30 -24.29 10.18
C SER A 43 -8.44 -22.97 10.93
N SER A 44 -7.50 -22.04 10.72
CA SER A 44 -7.55 -20.68 11.23
C SER A 44 -8.80 -19.95 10.73
N SER A 45 -9.04 -19.93 9.41
CA SER A 45 -10.24 -19.31 8.83
C SER A 45 -11.53 -19.94 9.35
N SER A 46 -11.61 -21.27 9.47
CA SER A 46 -12.78 -21.95 10.05
C SER A 46 -13.06 -21.49 11.49
N LYS A 47 -12.02 -21.31 12.31
CA LYS A 47 -12.21 -20.89 13.71
C LYS A 47 -12.64 -19.42 13.84
N TYR A 48 -12.17 -18.53 12.96
CA TYR A 48 -12.71 -17.17 12.92
C TYR A 48 -14.14 -17.11 12.38
N MET A 49 -14.50 -17.95 11.38
CA MET A 49 -15.89 -18.07 10.93
C MET A 49 -16.82 -18.59 12.03
N GLU A 50 -16.36 -19.50 12.89
CA GLU A 50 -17.09 -19.89 14.10
C GLU A 50 -17.21 -18.73 15.10
N ALA A 51 -16.15 -17.94 15.31
CA ALA A 51 -16.19 -16.77 16.20
C ALA A 51 -17.18 -15.70 15.71
N ILE A 52 -17.20 -15.40 14.41
CA ILE A 52 -18.10 -14.43 13.77
C ILE A 52 -19.57 -14.83 13.94
N LYS A 53 -19.90 -16.14 13.97
CA LYS A 53 -21.26 -16.61 14.27
C LYS A 53 -21.72 -16.28 15.70
N LEU A 54 -20.80 -15.98 16.62
CA LEU A 54 -21.10 -15.60 18.01
C LEU A 54 -21.06 -14.08 18.22
N ASN A 55 -20.25 -13.37 17.43
CA ASN A 55 -20.17 -11.91 17.43
C ASN A 55 -19.76 -11.41 16.03
N ASP A 56 -20.74 -10.91 15.28
CA ASP A 56 -20.61 -10.41 13.90
C ASP A 56 -20.16 -8.93 13.81
N LYS A 57 -19.98 -8.27 14.97
CA LYS A 57 -19.58 -6.85 15.07
C LYS A 57 -18.19 -6.68 15.67
N ASP A 58 -17.40 -7.75 15.69
CA ASP A 58 -16.03 -7.70 16.19
C ASP A 58 -15.01 -7.45 15.07
N PHE A 59 -14.22 -6.38 15.23
CA PHE A 59 -13.14 -6.03 14.31
C PHE A 59 -12.10 -7.15 14.13
N MET A 60 -11.62 -7.73 15.23
CA MET A 60 -10.50 -8.69 15.24
C MET A 60 -10.89 -10.00 14.56
N ALA A 61 -12.12 -10.48 14.74
CA ALA A 61 -12.59 -11.70 14.09
C ALA A 61 -12.64 -11.56 12.55
N HIS A 62 -13.18 -10.44 12.05
CA HIS A 62 -13.20 -10.14 10.61
C HIS A 62 -11.79 -9.88 10.06
N TYR A 63 -10.97 -9.09 10.76
CA TYR A 63 -9.60 -8.79 10.37
C TYR A 63 -8.73 -10.06 10.28
N ASN A 64 -8.80 -10.95 11.27
CA ASN A 64 -8.01 -12.18 11.28
C ASN A 64 -8.54 -13.24 10.31
N LEU A 65 -9.85 -13.28 10.04
CA LEU A 65 -10.39 -14.07 8.93
C LEU A 65 -9.84 -13.58 7.59
N GLY A 66 -9.88 -12.27 7.33
CA GLY A 66 -9.28 -11.64 6.14
C GLY A 66 -7.81 -12.00 5.97
N ASN A 67 -7.01 -11.94 7.06
CA ASN A 67 -5.60 -12.35 7.05
C ASN A 67 -5.43 -13.83 6.64
N SER A 68 -6.28 -14.72 7.15
CA SER A 68 -6.24 -16.15 6.83
C SER A 68 -6.59 -16.42 5.38
N LEU A 69 -7.64 -15.77 4.86
CA LEU A 69 -8.07 -15.87 3.47
C LEU A 69 -7.00 -15.30 2.51
N TYR A 70 -6.40 -14.17 2.85
CA TYR A 70 -5.30 -13.58 2.09
C TYR A 70 -4.10 -14.54 1.98
N LYS A 71 -3.72 -15.21 3.09
CA LYS A 71 -2.65 -16.23 3.07
C LYS A 71 -3.02 -17.48 2.26
N ARG A 72 -4.31 -17.81 2.15
CA ARG A 72 -4.86 -18.85 1.24
C ARG A 72 -4.98 -18.38 -0.22
N LYS A 73 -4.64 -17.12 -0.53
CA LYS A 73 -4.83 -16.46 -1.84
C LYS A 73 -6.30 -16.30 -2.27
N MET A 74 -7.22 -16.37 -1.31
CA MET A 74 -8.66 -16.13 -1.50
C MET A 74 -8.92 -14.63 -1.37
N TYR A 75 -8.53 -13.88 -2.40
CA TYR A 75 -8.42 -12.42 -2.33
C TYR A 75 -9.79 -11.70 -2.37
N GLU A 76 -10.78 -12.28 -3.06
CA GLU A 76 -12.16 -11.81 -3.09
C GLU A 76 -12.79 -11.86 -1.70
N GLU A 77 -12.67 -13.00 -1.03
CA GLU A 77 -13.20 -13.21 0.33
C GLU A 77 -12.38 -12.41 1.36
N ALA A 78 -11.06 -12.36 1.22
CA ALA A 78 -10.21 -11.52 2.07
C ALA A 78 -10.61 -10.03 1.98
N GLN A 79 -10.88 -9.52 0.77
CA GLN A 79 -11.36 -8.16 0.56
C GLN A 79 -12.67 -7.93 1.31
N ALA A 80 -13.66 -8.82 1.17
CA ALA A 80 -14.96 -8.68 1.83
C ALA A 80 -14.86 -8.67 3.36
N GLU A 81 -13.97 -9.48 3.94
CA GLU A 81 -13.75 -9.52 5.39
C GLU A 81 -12.94 -8.32 5.90
N PHE A 82 -11.93 -7.85 5.14
CA PHE A 82 -11.23 -6.61 5.48
C PHE A 82 -12.12 -5.36 5.31
N GLU A 83 -13.08 -5.35 4.38
CA GLU A 83 -14.08 -4.27 4.27
C GLU A 83 -15.05 -4.25 5.47
N LYS A 84 -15.39 -5.41 6.04
CA LYS A 84 -16.16 -5.48 7.30
C LYS A 84 -15.31 -4.97 8.47
N ALA A 85 -14.05 -5.40 8.56
CA ALA A 85 -13.12 -4.90 9.55
C ALA A 85 -12.94 -3.37 9.45
N GLU A 86 -12.77 -2.82 8.24
CA GLU A 86 -12.65 -1.37 8.00
C GLU A 86 -13.87 -0.58 8.52
N LYS A 87 -15.08 -1.15 8.43
CA LYS A 87 -16.33 -0.56 8.94
C LYS A 87 -16.50 -0.71 10.46
N LEU A 88 -15.97 -1.78 11.05
CA LEU A 88 -16.03 -2.08 12.49
C LEU A 88 -14.87 -1.45 13.29
N ALA A 89 -13.82 -1.00 12.61
CA ALA A 89 -12.64 -0.39 13.21
C ALA A 89 -13.01 0.81 14.10
N SER A 90 -12.77 0.66 15.41
CA SER A 90 -13.12 1.65 16.42
C SER A 90 -11.91 2.51 16.87
N THR A 91 -10.70 2.17 16.41
CA THR A 91 -9.47 2.91 16.72
C THR A 91 -8.70 3.29 15.45
N ILE A 92 -7.82 4.29 15.56
CA ILE A 92 -6.94 4.72 14.46
C ILE A 92 -6.03 3.57 13.98
N PRO A 93 -5.36 2.79 14.87
CA PRO A 93 -4.60 1.60 14.45
C PRO A 93 -5.43 0.54 13.72
N ASP A 94 -6.63 0.20 14.22
CA ASP A 94 -7.51 -0.78 13.57
C ASP A 94 -7.87 -0.35 12.14
N LYS A 95 -8.21 0.94 11.99
CA LYS A 95 -8.55 1.54 10.70
C LYS A 95 -7.36 1.50 9.74
N GLY A 96 -6.16 1.86 10.22
CA GLY A 96 -4.92 1.80 9.45
C GLY A 96 -4.58 0.39 8.99
N ALA A 97 -4.69 -0.60 9.88
CA ALA A 97 -4.41 -2.01 9.59
C ALA A 97 -5.37 -2.60 8.55
N ALA A 98 -6.68 -2.35 8.67
CA ALA A 98 -7.67 -2.80 7.68
C ALA A 98 -7.45 -2.15 6.31
N LEU A 99 -7.21 -0.83 6.25
CA LEU A 99 -6.92 -0.10 5.01
C LEU A 99 -5.64 -0.60 4.33
N TYR A 100 -4.58 -0.87 5.12
CA TYR A 100 -3.33 -1.44 4.60
C TYR A 100 -3.54 -2.82 3.99
N ASN A 101 -4.30 -3.69 4.66
CA ASN A 101 -4.57 -5.04 4.15
C ASN A 101 -5.55 -5.07 2.97
N LEU A 102 -6.50 -4.16 2.89
CA LEU A 102 -7.25 -3.92 1.65
C LEU A 102 -6.30 -3.53 0.52
N GLY A 103 -5.36 -2.60 0.75
CA GLY A 103 -4.34 -2.22 -0.22
C GLY A 103 -3.50 -3.41 -0.70
N ASN A 104 -3.04 -4.25 0.24
CA ASN A 104 -2.31 -5.50 -0.07
C ASN A 104 -3.16 -6.45 -0.92
N THR A 105 -4.47 -6.55 -0.64
CA THR A 105 -5.41 -7.41 -1.37
C THR A 105 -5.63 -6.90 -2.80
N TYR A 106 -5.84 -5.60 -3.00
CA TYR A 106 -5.95 -5.02 -4.34
C TYR A 106 -4.64 -5.13 -5.14
N MET A 107 -3.46 -5.07 -4.51
CA MET A 107 -2.18 -5.35 -5.21
C MET A 107 -2.12 -6.76 -5.78
N GLN A 108 -2.61 -7.77 -5.04
CA GLN A 108 -2.66 -9.17 -5.49
C GLN A 108 -3.71 -9.38 -6.59
N LYS A 109 -4.82 -8.65 -6.53
CA LYS A 109 -5.85 -8.58 -7.58
C LYS A 109 -5.45 -7.70 -8.77
N GLU A 110 -4.19 -7.29 -8.83
CA GLU A 110 -3.61 -6.42 -9.83
C GLU A 110 -4.21 -5.01 -9.97
N ASP A 111 -5.05 -4.55 -9.05
CA ASP A 111 -5.57 -3.17 -9.04
C ASP A 111 -4.63 -2.25 -8.26
N SER A 112 -3.52 -1.90 -8.93
CA SER A 112 -2.49 -0.97 -8.45
C SER A 112 -3.06 0.40 -8.08
N LYS A 113 -4.00 0.92 -8.88
CA LYS A 113 -4.70 2.19 -8.61
C LYS A 113 -5.44 2.15 -7.28
N LYS A 114 -6.29 1.14 -7.08
CA LYS A 114 -7.09 1.04 -5.85
C LYS A 114 -6.22 0.76 -4.63
N ALA A 115 -5.17 -0.05 -4.79
CA ALA A 115 -4.18 -0.25 -3.76
C ALA A 115 -3.50 1.06 -3.32
N ALA A 116 -3.06 1.90 -4.26
CA ALA A 116 -2.46 3.19 -3.94
C ALA A 116 -3.42 4.13 -3.19
N GLU A 117 -4.71 4.17 -3.57
CA GLU A 117 -5.72 4.93 -2.81
C GLU A 117 -5.87 4.46 -1.36
N LEU A 118 -5.81 3.14 -1.12
CA LEU A 118 -5.98 2.53 0.19
C LEU A 118 -4.74 2.69 1.08
N TYR A 119 -3.53 2.49 0.53
CA TYR A 119 -2.30 2.79 1.25
C TYR A 119 -2.19 4.28 1.61
N LYS A 120 -2.61 5.18 0.71
CA LYS A 120 -2.68 6.63 1.00
C LYS A 120 -3.66 6.94 2.13
N GLN A 121 -4.75 6.18 2.28
CA GLN A 121 -5.67 6.33 3.41
C GLN A 121 -5.12 5.73 4.70
N ALA A 122 -4.39 4.61 4.62
CA ALA A 122 -3.71 4.00 5.76
C ALA A 122 -2.58 4.91 6.30
N LEU A 123 -1.82 5.58 5.43
CA LEU A 123 -0.84 6.62 5.79
C LEU A 123 -1.45 7.87 6.45
N LYS A 124 -2.77 8.09 6.36
CA LYS A 124 -3.43 9.14 7.17
C LYS A 124 -3.64 8.70 8.62
N GLN A 125 -3.68 7.39 8.88
CA GLN A 125 -3.81 6.82 10.22
C GLN A 125 -2.44 6.65 10.88
N ASP A 126 -1.43 6.23 10.10
CA ASP A 126 -0.03 6.13 10.52
C ASP A 126 0.93 6.75 9.47
N PRO A 127 1.22 8.06 9.57
CA PRO A 127 2.05 8.77 8.59
C PRO A 127 3.51 8.34 8.53
N TYR A 128 4.01 7.71 9.60
CA TYR A 128 5.42 7.33 9.74
C TYR A 128 5.69 5.86 9.38
N ASN A 129 4.66 5.12 8.96
CA ASN A 129 4.80 3.72 8.58
C ASN A 129 5.58 3.54 7.27
N GLU A 130 6.84 3.15 7.38
CA GLU A 130 7.71 2.88 6.22
C GLU A 130 7.19 1.74 5.34
N SER A 131 6.53 0.73 5.92
CA SER A 131 5.99 -0.41 5.15
C SER A 131 4.79 -0.01 4.30
N ILE A 132 3.87 0.79 4.85
CA ILE A 132 2.73 1.33 4.08
C ILE A 132 3.24 2.29 3.00
N ARG A 133 4.22 3.14 3.31
CA ARG A 133 4.85 4.08 2.37
C ARG A 133 5.50 3.37 1.18
N LYS A 134 6.31 2.34 1.44
CA LYS A 134 6.94 1.52 0.41
C LYS A 134 5.89 0.83 -0.48
N ASN A 135 4.84 0.26 0.12
CA ASN A 135 3.78 -0.39 -0.66
C ASN A 135 2.96 0.61 -1.50
N TYR A 136 2.73 1.82 -1.00
CA TYR A 136 2.15 2.93 -1.77
C TYR A 136 3.00 3.30 -2.98
N GLU A 137 4.32 3.45 -2.80
CA GLU A 137 5.25 3.77 -3.89
C GLU A 137 5.28 2.67 -4.95
N ILE A 138 5.33 1.39 -4.55
CA ILE A 138 5.26 0.24 -5.47
C ILE A 138 3.92 0.23 -6.24
N ALA A 139 2.80 0.52 -5.58
CA ALA A 139 1.49 0.60 -6.24
C ALA A 139 1.43 1.72 -7.29
N MET A 140 1.97 2.90 -6.95
CA MET A 140 2.05 4.04 -7.88
C MET A 140 2.96 3.76 -9.09
N LEU A 141 4.07 3.03 -8.90
CA LEU A 141 4.94 2.61 -10.01
C LEU A 141 4.24 1.61 -10.93
N LYS A 142 3.61 0.56 -10.37
CA LYS A 142 2.86 -0.45 -11.16
C LYS A 142 1.71 0.17 -11.96
N GLU A 143 1.06 1.22 -11.45
CA GLU A 143 0.03 1.95 -12.20
C GLU A 143 0.63 2.73 -13.38
N LYS A 144 1.71 3.48 -13.15
CA LYS A 144 2.40 4.26 -14.20
C LYS A 144 2.92 3.36 -15.33
N GLU A 145 3.43 2.17 -15.01
CA GLU A 145 3.89 1.19 -16.00
C GLU A 145 2.74 0.73 -16.92
N LYS A 146 1.54 0.49 -16.38
CA LYS A 146 0.35 0.15 -17.18
C LYS A 146 -0.10 1.28 -18.09
N GLU A 147 -0.11 2.52 -17.59
CA GLU A 147 -0.42 3.70 -18.40
C GLU A 147 0.54 3.81 -19.60
N GLN A 148 1.83 3.57 -19.38
CA GLN A 148 2.84 3.57 -20.45
C GLN A 148 2.63 2.44 -21.46
N GLN A 149 2.36 1.22 -21.01
CA GLN A 149 2.09 0.07 -21.90
C GLN A 149 0.83 0.28 -22.76
N ASN A 150 -0.23 0.84 -22.17
CA ASN A 150 -1.46 1.17 -22.90
C ASN A 150 -1.21 2.27 -23.95
N ASN A 151 -0.43 3.29 -23.61
CA ASN A 151 -0.06 4.36 -24.54
C ASN A 151 0.87 3.89 -25.68
N GLN A 152 1.68 2.85 -25.48
CA GLN A 152 2.46 2.22 -26.55
C GLN A 152 1.57 1.40 -27.49
N LYS A 153 0.72 0.51 -26.96
CA LYS A 153 -0.24 -0.27 -27.77
C LYS A 153 -1.13 0.60 -28.66
N ASN A 154 -1.56 1.76 -28.16
CA ASN A 154 -2.38 2.71 -28.92
C ASN A 154 -1.63 3.40 -30.07
N LYS A 155 -0.29 3.44 -30.05
CA LYS A 155 0.52 3.97 -31.16
C LYS A 155 0.74 2.93 -32.24
N ASP A 156 1.03 1.69 -31.86
CA ASP A 156 1.30 0.61 -32.80
C ASP A 156 0.03 0.12 -33.53
N GLY A 157 -1.15 0.33 -32.94
CA GLY A 157 -2.46 0.06 -33.57
C GLY A 157 -2.99 1.14 -34.52
N GLY A 158 -2.33 2.30 -34.64
CA GLY A 158 -2.82 3.45 -35.42
C GLY A 158 -2.30 3.54 -36.86
N GLY A 159 -1.42 2.63 -37.28
CA GLY A 159 -0.70 2.68 -38.56
C GLY A 159 -1.47 2.09 -39.75
N GLY A 160 -2.66 2.62 -40.08
CA GLY A 160 -3.47 2.09 -41.19
C GLY A 160 -4.57 3.05 -41.66
N GLY A 161 -4.19 4.12 -42.37
CA GLY A 161 -5.14 5.12 -42.86
C GLY A 161 -4.50 6.13 -43.83
N ASP A 162 -4.43 5.74 -45.09
CA ASP A 162 -4.12 6.51 -46.31
C ASP A 162 -3.70 7.98 -46.18
N GLY A 163 -2.44 8.25 -46.55
CA GLY A 163 -2.00 9.61 -46.87
C GLY A 163 -2.59 10.11 -48.19
N LYS A 164 -3.18 11.30 -48.19
CA LYS A 164 -3.30 12.15 -49.38
C LYS A 164 -2.79 13.55 -49.10
N ASN A 165 -1.63 13.85 -49.67
CA ASN A 165 -1.22 15.21 -49.95
C ASN A 165 -2.28 15.88 -50.83
N GLN A 166 -2.64 17.12 -50.51
CA GLN A 166 -3.07 18.08 -51.52
C GLN A 166 -2.58 19.48 -51.14
N ASP A 167 -1.39 19.77 -51.66
CA ASP A 167 -0.89 21.12 -51.85
C ASP A 167 -1.76 21.82 -52.92
N GLN A 168 -2.28 23.01 -52.63
CA GLN A 168 -2.51 24.02 -53.67
C GLN A 168 -2.60 25.43 -53.09
N ASN A 169 -2.00 26.34 -53.85
CA ASN A 169 -1.65 27.72 -53.51
C ASN A 169 -2.57 28.71 -54.27
N GLN A 170 -2.35 30.02 -54.05
CA GLN A 170 -2.92 31.19 -54.73
C GLN A 170 -4.30 31.65 -54.22
N GLY A 171 -4.55 32.95 -54.03
CA GLY A 171 -3.63 34.09 -54.14
C GLY A 171 -4.36 35.45 -54.10
N ASP A 172 -3.64 36.49 -53.67
CA ASP A 172 -3.88 37.93 -53.90
C ASP A 172 -5.19 38.55 -53.34
N GLU A 173 -5.31 39.85 -53.00
CA GLU A 173 -4.54 41.06 -53.34
C GLU A 173 -4.36 42.06 -52.16
N LYS A 174 -3.21 42.76 -52.18
CA LYS A 174 -2.95 44.22 -51.98
C LYS A 174 -3.68 45.03 -50.89
N GLY A 175 -2.89 45.82 -50.13
CA GLY A 175 -3.36 46.99 -49.37
C GLY A 175 -2.21 47.72 -48.64
N ASP A 176 -1.94 48.97 -49.00
CA ASP A 176 -0.73 49.72 -48.60
C ASP A 176 -0.75 50.37 -47.19
N GLN A 177 0.43 50.39 -46.56
CA GLN A 177 1.05 51.46 -45.75
C GLN A 177 0.51 51.93 -44.38
N ALA A 178 1.47 51.89 -43.42
CA ALA A 178 1.75 52.86 -42.34
C ALA A 178 0.75 52.98 -41.16
N LYS A 179 1.16 52.82 -39.90
CA LYS A 179 2.31 53.46 -39.24
C LYS A 179 2.93 52.63 -38.10
N ASN A 180 4.16 53.01 -37.74
CA ASN A 180 4.91 52.47 -36.60
C ASN A 180 4.30 52.86 -35.25
N GLU A 181 4.44 51.98 -34.25
CA GLU A 181 4.98 52.38 -32.95
C GLU A 181 5.77 51.21 -32.34
N ALA A 182 6.92 51.51 -31.71
CA ALA A 182 7.88 50.52 -31.26
C ALA A 182 8.20 50.70 -29.77
N GLY A 183 8.03 49.63 -28.98
CA GLY A 183 8.50 49.53 -27.60
C GLY A 183 9.70 48.58 -27.51
N ARG A 184 10.83 49.05 -26.96
CA ARG A 184 12.09 48.29 -26.81
C ARG A 184 12.42 48.00 -25.34
N GLY A 185 13.24 46.96 -25.13
CA GLY A 185 13.96 46.60 -23.88
C GLY A 185 14.25 45.09 -23.89
N GLN A 186 15.48 44.53 -23.93
CA GLN A 186 16.78 44.98 -23.39
C GLN A 186 16.68 45.20 -21.87
N GLN A 187 17.45 44.59 -20.95
CA GLN A 187 18.83 44.04 -20.90
C GLN A 187 18.85 42.92 -19.79
N ASN A 188 19.91 42.21 -19.38
CA ASN A 188 21.23 41.73 -19.84
C ASN A 188 22.00 41.32 -18.54
N LYS A 189 22.82 40.26 -18.62
CA LYS A 189 23.94 39.88 -17.71
C LYS A 189 23.76 39.50 -16.21
N GLY A 190 24.55 38.48 -15.84
CA GLY A 190 24.94 38.05 -14.50
C GLY A 190 25.89 36.84 -14.56
N GLU A 191 27.20 37.08 -14.77
CA GLU A 191 28.30 36.08 -14.76
C GLU A 191 28.74 35.76 -13.31
N GLY A 192 29.48 34.70 -12.97
CA GLY A 192 30.10 33.63 -13.78
C GLY A 192 30.69 32.48 -12.92
N GLU A 193 31.50 31.62 -13.56
CA GLU A 193 32.75 30.94 -13.10
C GLU A 193 32.79 30.29 -11.69
N GLY A 194 33.25 29.05 -11.41
CA GLY A 194 33.84 27.89 -12.12
C GLY A 194 33.91 26.72 -11.10
N GLU A 195 34.59 25.56 -11.23
CA GLU A 195 35.41 24.89 -12.27
C GLU A 195 35.29 23.34 -12.07
N ASP A 196 36.09 22.51 -12.75
CA ASP A 196 36.23 21.03 -12.55
C ASP A 196 37.73 20.66 -12.58
N PRO A 197 38.24 19.75 -11.72
CA PRO A 197 38.68 18.47 -12.26
C PRO A 197 38.58 17.23 -11.32
N ASN A 198 37.97 16.16 -11.86
CA ASN A 198 38.57 14.82 -12.10
C ASN A 198 39.33 14.07 -10.95
N GLU A 199 38.88 12.86 -10.56
CA GLU A 199 39.60 11.57 -10.78
C GLU A 199 38.96 10.32 -10.08
N ASN A 200 38.48 9.39 -10.91
CA ASN A 200 38.90 7.97 -11.04
C ASN A 200 38.97 6.95 -9.85
N LYS A 201 38.60 5.69 -10.18
CA LYS A 201 38.93 4.36 -9.57
C LYS A 201 38.13 3.80 -8.37
N ASN A 202 37.06 3.08 -8.74
CA ASN A 202 36.83 1.64 -8.52
C ASN A 202 36.72 1.02 -7.09
N ALA A 203 35.46 0.80 -6.69
CA ALA A 203 34.90 -0.39 -5.99
C ALA A 203 35.63 -1.08 -4.81
N ASN A 204 35.12 -0.85 -3.60
CA ASN A 204 34.37 -1.87 -2.82
C ASN A 204 33.47 -1.12 -1.82
N SER A 205 32.16 -1.07 -2.08
CA SER A 205 31.09 -1.92 -1.50
C SER A 205 30.48 -1.32 -0.22
N ASP A 206 29.16 -1.41 -0.06
CA ASP A 206 28.34 -0.83 1.02
C ASP A 206 28.08 0.69 1.02
N LYS A 207 27.98 1.32 -0.16
CA LYS A 207 27.32 2.63 -0.31
C LYS A 207 26.29 2.65 -1.43
N MET A 208 25.20 3.38 -1.20
CA MET A 208 24.19 3.69 -2.21
C MET A 208 24.87 4.42 -3.39
N PRO A 209 24.46 4.18 -4.66
CA PRO A 209 25.00 4.94 -5.78
C PRO A 209 24.82 6.44 -5.56
N LYS A 210 25.88 7.24 -5.72
CA LYS A 210 25.86 8.69 -5.44
C LYS A 210 24.80 9.41 -6.25
N ASP A 211 24.58 8.99 -7.49
CA ASP A 211 23.54 9.45 -8.40
C ASP A 211 22.12 9.20 -7.86
N LEU A 212 21.90 8.09 -7.15
CA LEU A 212 20.63 7.82 -6.46
C LEU A 212 20.49 8.64 -5.17
N GLU A 213 21.57 8.82 -4.41
CA GLU A 213 21.59 9.67 -3.22
C GLU A 213 21.35 11.15 -3.57
N ASP A 214 21.99 11.67 -4.62
CA ASP A 214 21.79 13.02 -5.15
C ASP A 214 20.38 13.20 -5.75
N ALA A 215 19.81 12.18 -6.41
CA ALA A 215 18.43 12.20 -6.88
C ALA A 215 17.42 12.28 -5.72
N ILE A 216 17.70 11.64 -4.58
CA ILE A 216 16.90 11.77 -3.35
C ILE A 216 17.11 13.16 -2.74
N LEU A 217 18.36 13.62 -2.60
CA LEU A 217 18.70 14.90 -1.97
C LEU A 217 18.29 16.14 -2.79
N ASN A 218 18.13 16.04 -4.11
CA ASN A 218 17.56 17.12 -4.95
C ASN A 218 16.03 17.11 -4.99
N ARG A 219 15.38 16.00 -4.62
CA ARG A 219 13.92 15.91 -4.51
C ARG A 219 13.40 16.36 -3.14
N VAL A 220 14.27 16.34 -2.14
CA VAL A 220 14.06 16.87 -0.80
C VAL A 220 14.46 18.35 -0.77
N GLY A 221 13.50 19.24 -0.53
CA GLY A 221 13.76 20.68 -0.49
C GLY A 221 14.78 21.08 0.57
N ASN A 222 15.51 22.19 0.33
CA ASN A 222 16.71 22.60 1.09
C ASN A 222 16.60 22.63 2.64
N LYS A 223 15.41 22.62 3.23
CA LYS A 223 15.20 22.58 4.69
C LYS A 223 15.35 21.20 5.33
N GLU A 224 15.25 20.11 4.57
CA GLU A 224 15.27 18.73 5.10
C GLU A 224 16.60 17.99 4.84
N ARG A 225 17.47 18.58 3.99
CA ARG A 225 18.78 18.05 3.60
C ARG A 225 19.70 17.71 4.78
N GLU A 226 19.68 18.53 5.83
CA GLU A 226 20.51 18.31 7.04
C GLU A 226 19.97 17.23 7.98
N THR A 227 18.66 16.95 7.94
CA THR A 227 18.06 15.83 8.66
C THR A 227 18.39 14.51 7.97
N ALA A 228 18.32 14.48 6.62
CA ALA A 228 18.73 13.33 5.83
C ALA A 228 20.20 12.96 6.07
N LYS A 229 21.12 13.93 6.03
CA LYS A 229 22.55 13.73 6.37
C LYS A 229 22.77 13.11 7.76
N ARG A 230 22.03 13.58 8.78
CA ARG A 230 22.16 13.07 10.16
C ARG A 230 21.65 11.64 10.31
N ILE A 231 20.62 11.23 9.56
CA ILE A 231 20.09 9.87 9.59
C ILE A 231 21.07 8.91 8.89
N LEU A 232 21.61 9.30 7.74
CA LEU A 232 22.54 8.48 6.96
C LEU A 232 23.90 8.24 7.66
N ASN A 233 24.39 9.21 8.43
CA ASN A 233 25.69 9.10 9.12
C ASN A 233 25.64 8.38 10.49
N LYS A 234 24.52 7.74 10.85
CA LYS A 234 24.30 7.19 12.21
C LYS A 234 24.80 5.75 12.41
N ASN A 235 25.25 5.06 11.35
CA ASN A 235 25.72 3.67 11.42
C ASN A 235 27.22 3.53 11.79
N SER A 236 27.91 4.63 12.07
CA SER A 236 29.33 4.63 12.43
C SER A 236 29.61 5.56 13.62
N TYR A 237 29.24 5.14 14.83
CA TYR A 237 30.12 5.10 16.01
C TYR A 237 29.44 4.34 17.15
N SER A 238 30.21 3.49 17.83
CA SER A 238 29.80 2.58 18.90
C SER A 238 29.41 3.29 20.20
N MET A 239 28.50 2.69 20.98
CA MET A 239 28.25 3.09 22.37
C MET A 239 29.49 2.94 23.25
N PRO A 240 29.62 3.79 24.28
CA PRO A 240 30.17 3.36 25.55
C PRO A 240 29.15 3.51 26.71
N GLU A 241 28.95 2.38 27.38
CA GLU A 241 28.72 2.16 28.81
C GLU A 241 27.52 2.76 29.59
N SER A 242 27.04 1.87 30.46
CA SER A 242 26.06 2.07 31.52
C SER A 242 26.59 2.92 32.68
N ASN A 243 25.69 3.65 33.33
CA ASN A 243 25.89 4.15 34.69
C ASN A 243 24.69 3.84 35.59
N GLU A 244 24.60 2.58 36.03
CA GLU A 244 24.18 2.35 37.42
C GLU A 244 25.27 2.95 38.32
N LYS A 245 24.89 3.85 39.24
CA LYS A 245 25.32 3.79 40.64
C LYS A 245 24.64 4.80 41.56
N ASP A 246 24.01 4.25 42.59
CA ASP A 246 24.06 4.66 43.99
C ASP A 246 24.43 6.11 44.32
N TRP A 247 23.41 6.87 44.73
CA TRP A 247 23.40 7.66 45.97
C TRP A 247 21.96 7.87 46.45
#